data_AF-A0A7S2HRW1-F1
#
_entry.id   AF-A0A7S2HRW1-F1
#
_cell.length_a   1.000
_cell.length_b   1.000
_cell.length_c   1.000
_cell.angle_alpha   90.00
_cell.angle_beta   90.00
_cell.angle_gamma   90.00
#
_symmetry.space_group_name_H-M   'P 1'
#
loop_
_entity.id
_entity.type
_entity.pdbx_description
1 polymer ?
#
loop_
_entity_poly.entity_id
_entity_poly.type
_entity_poly.pdbx_seq_one_letter_code
_entity_poly.pdbx_strand_id
1 'polypeptide(L)'
;SGPLESIAAKVSHYSLYAFMTIMPATGIAMGYFGGKGLPFFSTSFPGVVHTEETKKGNLAIAKQSFSIHKQLGVYGKYLIPIHVGAAFKHYFSGQAIFARINPFRGGPKF
;
A
#
# COMPACT_ATOMS: atom_id res chain seq x y z
N SER A 1 -22.48 5.47 -13.71
CA SER A 1 -22.16 5.89 -12.33
C SER A 1 -22.40 7.38 -12.21
N GLY A 2 -23.02 7.83 -11.13
CA GLY A 2 -23.27 9.26 -10.88
C GLY A 2 -21.98 10.04 -10.56
N PRO A 3 -22.01 11.39 -10.55
CA PRO A 3 -20.83 12.21 -10.26
C PRO A 3 -20.13 11.88 -8.93
N LEU A 4 -20.91 11.64 -7.87
CA LEU A 4 -20.40 11.27 -6.55
C LEU A 4 -19.70 9.92 -6.54
N GLU A 5 -20.25 8.94 -7.25
CA GLU A 5 -19.67 7.60 -7.35
C GLU A 5 -18.34 7.61 -8.10
N SER A 6 -18.22 8.46 -9.12
CA SER A 6 -16.96 8.68 -9.85
C SER A 6 -15.88 9.33 -8.98
N ILE A 7 -16.25 10.34 -8.19
CA ILE A 7 -15.33 10.98 -7.24
C ILE A 7 -14.88 9.98 -6.17
N ALA A 8 -15.82 9.23 -5.58
CA ALA A 8 -15.51 8.22 -4.57
C ALA A 8 -14.56 7.13 -5.11
N ALA A 9 -14.77 6.68 -6.35
CA ALA A 9 -13.88 5.72 -7.00
C ALA A 9 -12.46 6.28 -7.17
N LYS A 10 -12.32 7.55 -7.61
CA LYS A 10 -11.01 8.22 -7.73
C LYS A 10 -10.31 8.33 -6.38
N VAL A 11 -11.04 8.78 -5.35
CA VAL A 11 -10.50 8.90 -3.98
C VAL A 11 -10.01 7.53 -3.49
N SER A 12 -10.83 6.48 -3.65
CA SER A 12 -10.45 5.11 -3.27
C SER A 12 -9.15 4.67 -3.94
N HIS A 13 -9.01 4.88 -5.26
CA HIS A 13 -7.78 4.53 -5.97
C HIS A 13 -6.57 5.36 -5.51
N TYR A 14 -6.72 6.68 -5.36
CA TYR A 14 -5.61 7.52 -4.88
C TYR A 14 -5.18 7.15 -3.46
N SER A 15 -6.12 6.83 -2.58
CA SER A 15 -5.80 6.32 -1.24
C SER A 15 -5.04 5.00 -1.30
N LEU A 16 -5.41 4.08 -2.20
CA LEU A 16 -4.71 2.82 -2.39
C LEU A 16 -3.32 3.02 -2.99
N TYR A 17 -3.14 3.94 -3.94
CA TYR A 17 -1.81 4.27 -4.48
C TYR A 17 -0.90 4.89 -3.43
N ALA A 18 -1.43 5.81 -2.60
CA ALA A 18 -0.71 6.36 -1.46
C ALA A 18 -0.33 5.24 -0.47
N PHE A 19 -1.27 4.34 -0.14
CA PHE A 19 -1.01 3.19 0.72
C PHE A 19 0.09 2.28 0.16
N MET A 20 0.00 1.90 -1.11
CA MET A 20 0.98 1.04 -1.79
C MET A 20 2.36 1.69 -1.94
N THR A 21 2.46 3.02 -1.84
CA THR A 21 3.74 3.73 -1.89
C THR A 21 4.33 3.92 -0.49
N ILE A 22 3.53 4.43 0.45
CA ILE A 22 4.00 4.81 1.78
C ILE A 22 4.25 3.58 2.65
N MET A 23 3.43 2.52 2.55
CA MET A 23 3.64 1.30 3.34
C MET A 23 5.00 0.66 3.06
N PRO A 24 5.39 0.35 1.81
CA PRO A 24 6.71 -0.20 1.54
C PRO A 24 7.84 0.78 1.90
N ALA A 25 7.70 2.07 1.57
CA ALA A 25 8.72 3.06 1.88
C ALA A 25 9.01 3.15 3.38
N THR A 26 7.96 3.19 4.21
CA THR A 26 8.11 3.21 5.68
C THR A 26 8.62 1.88 6.23
N GLY A 27 8.25 0.74 5.64
CA GLY A 27 8.77 -0.58 5.99
C GLY A 27 10.28 -0.70 5.74
N ILE A 28 10.73 -0.23 4.57
CA ILE A 28 12.15 -0.15 4.21
C ILE A 28 12.88 0.77 5.19
N ALA A 29 12.36 1.98 5.42
CA ALA A 29 12.98 2.95 6.30
C ALA A 29 13.13 2.41 7.74
N MET A 30 12.10 1.78 8.31
CA MET A 30 12.20 1.24 9.67
C MET A 30 13.21 0.08 9.78
N GLY A 31 13.34 -0.77 8.76
CA GLY A 31 14.31 -1.87 8.76
C GLY A 31 15.74 -1.38 8.54
N TYR A 32 15.92 -0.49 7.56
CA TYR A 32 17.21 0.06 7.17
C TYR A 32 17.79 0.99 8.25
N PHE A 33 17.04 2.00 8.69
CA PHE A 33 17.46 2.95 9.72
C PHE A 33 17.38 2.38 11.15
N GLY A 34 16.59 1.32 11.35
CA GLY A 34 16.51 0.62 12.64
C GLY A 34 17.62 -0.39 12.88
N GLY A 35 18.48 -0.66 11.90
CA GLY A 35 19.60 -1.60 12.01
C GLY A 35 19.20 -3.08 12.00
N LYS A 36 17.91 -3.40 11.86
CA LYS A 36 17.44 -4.80 11.76
C LYS A 36 17.71 -5.43 10.38
N GLY A 37 18.01 -4.58 9.39
CA GLY A 37 18.12 -4.99 8.00
C GLY A 37 16.76 -5.26 7.36
N LEU A 38 16.79 -5.70 6.11
CA LEU A 38 15.61 -6.00 5.31
C LEU A 38 15.74 -7.42 4.74
N PRO A 39 14.93 -8.39 5.20
CA PRO A 39 14.86 -9.69 4.54
C PRO A 39 14.22 -9.49 3.16
N PHE A 40 14.85 -10.04 2.13
CA PHE A 40 14.38 -9.94 0.75
C PHE A 40 14.52 -11.30 0.07
N PHE A 41 13.43 -12.06 0.05
CA PHE A 41 13.42 -13.44 -0.43
C PHE A 41 14.50 -14.29 0.26
N SER A 42 15.49 -14.81 -0.49
CA SER A 42 16.59 -15.62 0.02
C SER A 42 17.81 -14.81 0.48
N THR A 43 17.79 -13.48 0.34
CA THR A 43 18.88 -12.59 0.75
C THR A 43 18.45 -11.63 1.86
N SER A 44 19.40 -10.93 2.47
CA SER A 44 19.13 -9.86 3.42
C SER A 44 20.00 -8.65 3.12
N PHE A 45 19.39 -7.46 3.18
CA PHE A 45 20.13 -6.21 3.09
C PHE A 45 20.47 -5.71 4.49
N PRO A 46 21.73 -5.36 4.78
CA PRO A 46 22.11 -4.80 6.06
C PRO A 46 21.49 -3.41 6.24
N GLY A 47 21.14 -3.08 7.48
CA GLY A 47 20.75 -1.70 7.83
C GLY A 47 21.97 -0.78 7.92
N VAL A 48 21.77 0.53 7.89
CA VAL A 48 22.84 1.55 7.95
C VAL A 48 23.44 1.74 9.34
N VAL A 49 22.78 1.22 10.37
CA VAL A 49 23.24 1.31 11.75
C VAL A 49 24.27 0.23 12.02
N HIS A 50 25.53 0.64 12.15
CA HIS A 50 26.67 -0.25 12.46
C HIS A 50 27.37 0.12 13.78
N THR A 51 27.02 1.27 14.37
CA THR A 51 27.60 1.78 15.62
C THR A 51 26.52 2.40 16.51
N GLU A 52 26.78 2.56 17.81
CA GLU A 52 25.80 3.20 18.72
C GLU A 52 25.56 4.69 18.39
N GLU A 53 26.54 5.41 17.83
CA GLU A 53 26.37 6.79 17.36
C GLU A 53 25.45 6.88 16.15
N THR A 54 25.66 6.03 15.14
CA THR A 54 24.79 5.97 13.96
C THR A 54 23.37 5.54 14.33
N LYS A 55 23.22 4.65 15.32
CA LYS A 55 21.93 4.27 15.88
C LYS A 55 21.20 5.46 16.48
N LYS A 56 21.87 6.28 17.31
CA LYS A 56 21.27 7.45 17.95
C LYS A 56 20.79 8.48 16.92
N GLY A 57 21.56 8.70 15.85
CA GLY A 57 21.19 9.60 14.75
C GLY A 57 19.99 9.12 13.93
N ASN A 58 19.85 7.80 13.73
CA ASN A 58 18.82 7.23 12.86
C ASN A 58 17.55 6.77 13.61
N LEU A 59 17.59 6.67 14.94
CA LEU A 59 16.50 6.11 15.75
C LEU A 59 15.19 6.89 15.62
N ALA A 60 15.25 8.21 15.46
CA ALA A 60 14.07 9.05 15.30
C ALA A 60 13.30 8.68 14.02
N ILE A 61 14.03 8.52 12.91
CA ILE A 61 13.46 8.12 11.61
C ILE A 61 12.87 6.72 11.73
N ALA A 62 13.63 5.76 12.28
CA ALA A 62 13.15 4.38 12.43
C ALA A 62 11.85 4.28 13.25
N LYS A 63 11.76 5.02 14.37
CA LYS A 63 10.56 5.07 15.22
C LYS A 63 9.37 5.72 14.52
N GLN A 64 9.60 6.85 13.84
CA GLN A 64 8.53 7.53 13.11
C GLN A 64 8.02 6.67 11.95
N SER A 65 8.92 6.07 11.17
CA SER A 65 8.55 5.15 10.09
C SER A 65 7.76 3.94 10.62
N PHE A 66 8.17 3.33 11.74
CA PHE A 66 7.41 2.25 12.37
C PHE A 66 6.00 2.70 12.80
N SER A 67 5.88 3.88 13.40
CA SER A 67 4.59 4.42 13.83
C SER A 67 3.64 4.63 12.64
N ILE A 68 4.13 5.28 11.59
CA ILE A 68 3.38 5.51 10.35
C ILE A 68 3.00 4.17 9.71
N HIS A 69 3.95 3.24 9.60
CA HIS A 69 3.72 1.92 9.00
C HIS A 69 2.64 1.13 9.76
N LYS A 70 2.72 1.12 11.10
CA LYS A 70 1.72 0.47 11.95
C LYS A 70 0.34 1.09 11.78
N GLN A 71 0.27 2.42 11.80
CA GLN A 71 -1.00 3.14 11.67
C GLN A 71 -1.63 2.95 10.28
N LEU A 72 -0.85 3.10 9.22
CA LEU A 72 -1.30 2.81 7.85
C LEU A 72 -1.72 1.35 7.69
N GLY A 73 -1.00 0.40 8.30
CA GLY A 73 -1.40 -1.00 8.32
C GLY A 73 -2.79 -1.22 8.92
N VAL A 74 -3.15 -0.49 9.98
CA VAL A 74 -4.51 -0.53 10.55
C VAL A 74 -5.53 0.04 9.56
N TYR A 75 -5.26 1.20 8.94
CA TYR A 75 -6.17 1.77 7.93
C TYR A 75 -6.33 0.85 6.72
N GLY A 76 -5.26 0.20 6.26
CA GLY A 76 -5.27 -0.74 5.14
C GLY A 76 -6.22 -1.92 5.37
N LYS A 77 -6.35 -2.40 6.62
CA LYS A 77 -7.32 -3.46 6.98
C LYS A 77 -8.77 -3.09 6.70
N TYR A 78 -9.10 -1.81 6.66
CA TYR A 78 -10.45 -1.33 6.34
C TYR A 78 -10.56 -0.85 4.89
N LEU A 79 -9.53 -0.14 4.40
CA LEU A 79 -9.51 0.43 3.05
C LEU A 79 -9.66 -0.65 1.97
N ILE A 80 -8.93 -1.77 2.10
CA ILE A 80 -8.94 -2.84 1.10
C ILE A 80 -10.30 -3.54 1.04
N PRO A 81 -10.91 -4.00 2.16
CA PRO A 81 -12.25 -4.58 2.12
C PRO A 81 -13.32 -3.60 1.60
N ILE A 82 -13.25 -2.32 1.96
CA ILE A 82 -14.19 -1.31 1.44
C ILE A 82 -14.05 -1.18 -0.09
N HIS A 83 -12.82 -1.11 -0.61
CA HIS A 83 -12.57 -1.03 -2.04
C HIS A 83 -13.08 -2.28 -2.79
N VAL A 84 -12.76 -3.47 -2.27
CA VAL A 84 -13.22 -4.75 -2.85
C VAL A 84 -14.74 -4.89 -2.76
N GLY A 85 -15.34 -4.52 -1.63
CA GLY A 85 -16.79 -4.51 -1.45
C GLY A 85 -17.49 -3.55 -2.41
N ALA A 86 -16.93 -2.38 -2.64
CA ALA A 86 -17.42 -1.45 -3.65
C ALA A 86 -17.37 -2.06 -5.06
N ALA A 87 -16.29 -2.76 -5.42
CA ALA A 87 -16.22 -3.48 -6.68
C ALA A 87 -17.36 -4.51 -6.81
N PHE A 88 -17.60 -5.33 -5.78
CA PHE A 88 -18.76 -6.24 -5.79
C PHE A 88 -20.09 -5.52 -5.92
N LYS A 89 -20.30 -4.39 -5.23
CA LYS A 89 -21.51 -3.55 -5.40
C LYS A 89 -21.68 -3.11 -6.85
N HIS A 90 -20.61 -2.68 -7.52
CA HIS A 90 -20.68 -2.33 -8.94
C HIS A 90 -21.02 -3.54 -9.83
N TYR A 91 -20.44 -4.70 -9.56
CA TYR A 91 -20.72 -5.94 -10.29
C TYR A 91 -22.18 -6.37 -10.17
N PHE A 92 -22.73 -6.43 -8.95
CA PHE A 92 -24.13 -6.77 -8.72
C PHE A 92 -25.10 -5.71 -9.27
N SER A 93 -24.64 -4.47 -9.44
CA SER A 93 -25.39 -3.42 -10.14
C SER A 93 -25.32 -3.52 -11.68
N GLY A 94 -24.80 -4.63 -12.22
CA GLY A 94 -24.70 -4.88 -13.66
C GLY A 94 -23.53 -4.19 -14.36
N GLN A 95 -22.59 -3.58 -13.62
CA GLN A 95 -21.45 -2.90 -14.23
C GLN A 95 -20.34 -3.89 -14.58
N ALA A 96 -19.82 -3.81 -15.80
CA ALA A 96 -18.74 -4.66 -16.31
C ALA A 96 -17.34 -4.28 -15.76
N ILE A 97 -17.21 -4.04 -14.46
CA ILE A 97 -15.96 -3.60 -13.83
C ILE A 97 -14.88 -4.70 -13.80
N PHE A 98 -15.24 -5.93 -13.42
CA PHE A 98 -14.31 -7.07 -13.40
C PHE A 98 -13.83 -7.45 -14.82
N ALA A 99 -14.69 -7.26 -15.82
CA ALA A 99 -14.33 -7.44 -17.21
C ALA A 99 -13.22 -6.46 -17.67
N ARG A 100 -13.12 -5.27 -17.07
CA ARG A 100 -12.10 -4.26 -17.45
C ARG A 100 -10.73 -4.52 -16.83
N ILE A 101 -10.66 -5.34 -15.78
CA ILE A 101 -9.41 -5.72 -15.11
C ILE A 101 -9.01 -7.17 -15.40
N ASN A 102 -9.77 -7.89 -16.24
CA ASN A 102 -9.49 -9.26 -16.61
C ASN A 102 -8.46 -9.29 -17.76
N PRO A 103 -7.24 -9.81 -17.54
CA PRO A 103 -6.21 -9.87 -18.58
C PRO A 103 -6.54 -10.85 -19.72
N PHE A 104 -7.53 -11.74 -19.54
CA PHE A 104 -7.94 -12.74 -20.52
C PHE A 104 -9.18 -12.34 -21.33
N ARG A 105 -9.73 -11.13 -21.10
CA ARG A 105 -10.85 -10.67 -21.91
C ARG A 105 -10.30 -10.23 -23.26
N GLY A 106 -10.59 -11.00 -24.31
CA GLY A 106 -10.24 -10.66 -25.68
C GLY A 106 -10.60 -9.20 -25.98
N GLY A 107 -9.68 -8.50 -26.64
CA GLY A 107 -9.79 -7.07 -26.94
C GLY A 107 -11.10 -6.71 -27.63
N PRO A 108 -11.46 -5.40 -27.66
CA PRO A 108 -12.74 -4.96 -28.20
C PRO A 108 -12.97 -5.55 -29.59
N LYS A 109 -14.10 -6.23 -29.77
CA LYS A 109 -14.59 -6.52 -31.11
C LYS A 109 -15.11 -5.20 -31.67
N PHE A 110 -14.37 -4.66 -32.65
CA PHE A 110 -14.74 -3.49 -33.44
C PHE A 110 -16.03 -3.75 -34.22
#